data_AF-B9J895-F1
#
_entry.id   AF-B9J895-F1
#
_cell.length_a   1.000
_cell.length_b   1.000
_cell.length_c   1.000
_cell.angle_alpha   90.00
_cell.angle_beta   90.00
_cell.angle_gamma   90.00
#
_symmetry.space_group_name_H-M   'P 1'
#
loop_
_entity.id
_entity.type
_entity.pdbx_description
1 polymer ?
#
loop_
_entity_poly.entity_id
_entity_poly.type
_entity_poly.pdbx_seq_one_letter_code
_entity_poly.pdbx_strand_id
1 'polypeptide(L)'
;MSEARSLFGVLRHSARPDIVDAIERLVLEAPDRKLNRVNALAFAVEHGFDEEQVINAFLHASRLGLFEISWNVLCPGCGGVLDANTSLKTVQSETYNCSLCAAGYEPTLDEMVEVTFTVSPRVRHIEAHNPHELSPLEYFRQIYWGSGVDLPDEGYEAKVEQFVLESLELPAGEKAVVSLQLPAEFVIIFEPVTHAAQFLDVKGEPSKERQTVSLVFDRLHRHSDPITLRPGPLRILIENHTEVRALPSICVANDALHALLSRRRPFLTAKQLLSNQTFRDIHRTDTIDVDQRLKITSLTFLFTDLRGSTELYERVGDLAAFDLVRTHFGILHEIVAAEAGAVVKTIGDAVMATFPTPDRALIAAMRMREAMISLNSERGNDDLLLKIGIHEGPCIAVSLNERQDYFGQTVNIASRVQHLATSREIFATGSVLDNPRAAAFLTMHDLKPESHHVSLRGITDEIDIFAIP
;
A
#
# COMPACT_ATOMS: atom_id res chain seq x y z
N MET A 1 -4.88 26.46 -16.20
CA MET A 1 -4.36 25.73 -17.38
C MET A 1 -2.92 26.10 -17.78
N SER A 2 -2.52 27.38 -17.88
CA SER A 2 -1.14 27.74 -18.24
C SER A 2 -0.08 27.25 -17.23
N GLU A 3 -0.37 27.37 -15.93
CA GLU A 3 0.50 26.91 -14.85
C GLU A 3 0.64 25.37 -14.86
N ALA A 4 -0.49 24.64 -14.98
CA ALA A 4 -0.50 23.18 -15.10
C ALA A 4 0.36 22.65 -16.27
N ARG A 5 0.26 23.25 -17.46
CA ARG A 5 1.10 22.87 -18.63
C ARG A 5 2.60 23.07 -18.35
N SER A 6 2.96 24.11 -17.62
CA SER A 6 4.36 24.33 -17.22
C SER A 6 4.87 23.25 -16.27
N LEU A 7 4.04 22.79 -15.33
CA LEU A 7 4.37 21.71 -14.39
C LEU A 7 4.60 20.37 -15.11
N PHE A 8 3.79 20.03 -16.11
CA PHE A 8 4.04 18.86 -16.96
C PHE A 8 5.33 18.97 -17.77
N GLY A 9 5.71 20.19 -18.20
CA GLY A 9 7.01 20.45 -18.81
C GLY A 9 8.18 20.14 -17.86
N VAL A 10 8.06 20.55 -16.59
CA VAL A 10 9.06 20.22 -15.55
C VAL A 10 9.08 18.73 -15.26
N LEU A 11 7.92 18.08 -15.14
CA LEU A 11 7.82 16.65 -14.83
C LEU A 11 8.54 15.75 -15.85
N ARG A 12 8.54 16.11 -17.14
CA ARG A 12 9.28 15.39 -18.20
C ARG A 12 10.80 15.35 -18.00
N HIS A 13 11.36 16.17 -17.10
CA HIS A 13 12.78 16.13 -16.74
C HIS A 13 13.08 15.10 -15.63
N SER A 14 12.06 14.63 -14.91
CA SER A 14 12.19 13.72 -13.76
C SER A 14 11.51 12.37 -13.98
N ALA A 15 10.67 12.24 -15.00
CA ALA A 15 9.98 11.00 -15.35
C ALA A 15 9.96 10.81 -16.87
N ARG A 16 9.74 9.57 -17.32
CA ARG A 16 9.70 9.24 -18.75
C ARG A 16 8.61 10.05 -19.48
N PRO A 17 8.91 10.67 -20.63
CA PRO A 17 7.96 11.54 -21.33
C PRO A 17 6.63 10.86 -21.70
N ASP A 18 6.65 9.60 -22.11
CA ASP A 18 5.44 8.84 -22.49
C ASP A 18 4.48 8.60 -21.32
N ILE A 19 5.03 8.30 -20.13
CA ILE A 19 4.24 8.20 -18.89
C ILE A 19 3.66 9.58 -18.53
N VAL A 20 4.46 10.65 -18.63
CA VAL A 20 4.00 12.01 -18.33
C VAL A 20 2.91 12.46 -19.30
N ASP A 21 3.00 12.13 -20.58
CA ASP A 21 1.98 12.43 -21.58
C ASP A 21 0.66 11.70 -21.25
N ALA A 22 0.72 10.46 -20.77
CA ALA A 22 -0.46 9.73 -20.31
C ALA A 22 -1.09 10.34 -19.05
N ILE A 23 -0.28 10.77 -18.07
CA ILE A 23 -0.75 11.48 -16.87
C ILE A 23 -1.37 12.83 -17.27
N GLU A 24 -0.75 13.58 -18.19
CA GLU A 24 -1.29 14.84 -18.68
C GLU A 24 -2.63 14.63 -19.38
N ARG A 25 -2.77 13.60 -20.21
CA ARG A 25 -4.04 13.24 -20.85
C ARG A 25 -5.10 12.87 -19.81
N LEU A 26 -4.76 12.07 -18.80
CA LEU A 26 -5.65 11.75 -17.69
C LEU A 26 -6.19 13.03 -17.04
N VAL A 27 -5.31 13.98 -16.70
CA VAL A 27 -5.70 15.25 -16.06
C VAL A 27 -6.56 16.14 -16.96
N LEU A 28 -6.29 16.19 -18.26
CA LEU A 28 -6.97 17.08 -19.19
C LEU A 28 -8.31 16.52 -19.71
N GLU A 29 -8.41 15.21 -19.93
CA GLU A 29 -9.48 14.61 -20.72
C GLU A 29 -10.36 13.63 -19.93
N ALA A 30 -9.84 13.04 -18.85
CA ALA A 30 -10.61 12.05 -18.11
C ALA A 30 -11.77 12.68 -17.31
N PRO A 31 -12.84 11.91 -17.03
CA PRO A 31 -13.89 12.34 -16.12
C PRO A 31 -13.34 12.51 -14.70
N ASP A 32 -13.92 13.43 -13.94
CA ASP A 32 -13.48 13.83 -12.59
C ASP A 32 -13.22 12.65 -11.64
N ARG A 33 -14.09 11.63 -11.66
CA ARG A 33 -13.94 10.41 -10.85
C ARG A 33 -12.63 9.65 -11.08
N LYS A 34 -12.01 9.76 -12.26
CA LYS A 34 -10.72 9.12 -12.58
C LYS A 34 -9.52 9.92 -12.07
N LEU A 35 -9.75 11.11 -11.53
CA LEU A 35 -8.73 11.99 -10.93
C LEU A 35 -8.78 12.00 -9.40
N ASN A 36 -9.75 11.31 -8.81
CA ASN A 36 -9.80 11.03 -7.38
C ASN A 36 -9.26 9.63 -7.10
N ARG A 37 -8.39 9.51 -6.09
CA ARG A 37 -7.77 8.24 -5.66
C ARG A 37 -7.21 7.41 -6.82
N VAL A 38 -6.38 8.03 -7.66
CA VAL A 38 -5.73 7.34 -8.78
C VAL A 38 -4.89 6.17 -8.23
N ASN A 39 -5.20 4.97 -8.71
CA ASN A 39 -4.43 3.76 -8.46
C ASN A 39 -3.28 3.68 -9.47
N ALA A 40 -2.05 3.96 -9.01
CA ALA A 40 -0.87 3.94 -9.86
C ALA A 40 -0.62 2.57 -10.52
N LEU A 41 -0.91 1.46 -9.82
CA LEU A 41 -0.73 0.11 -10.37
C LEU A 41 -1.74 -0.18 -11.48
N ALA A 42 -3.02 0.16 -11.26
CA ALA A 42 -4.05 0.02 -12.29
C ALA A 42 -3.75 0.90 -13.51
N PHE A 43 -3.27 2.13 -13.29
CA PHE A 43 -2.85 3.03 -14.37
C PHE A 43 -1.70 2.43 -15.19
N ALA A 44 -0.69 1.83 -14.53
CA ALA A 44 0.43 1.17 -15.20
C ALA A 44 -0.05 0.01 -16.07
N VAL A 45 -0.92 -0.86 -15.55
CA VAL A 45 -1.49 -1.99 -16.29
C VAL A 45 -2.32 -1.52 -17.48
N GLU A 46 -3.20 -0.53 -17.30
CA GLU A 46 -4.07 0.00 -18.35
C GLU A 46 -3.27 0.58 -19.54
N HIS A 47 -2.11 1.18 -19.27
CA HIS A 47 -1.27 1.81 -20.29
C HIS A 47 -0.08 0.95 -20.74
N GLY A 48 0.14 -0.23 -20.13
CA GLY A 48 1.25 -1.11 -20.44
C GLY A 48 2.62 -0.57 -20.02
N PHE A 49 2.68 0.19 -18.93
CA PHE A 49 3.92 0.73 -18.37
C PHE A 49 4.48 -0.11 -17.22
N ASP A 50 5.77 0.06 -16.94
CA ASP A 50 6.39 -0.47 -15.73
C ASP A 50 5.82 0.19 -14.47
N GLU A 51 5.46 -0.61 -13.46
CA GLU A 51 4.80 -0.15 -12.25
C GLU A 51 5.65 0.87 -11.48
N GLU A 52 6.96 0.62 -11.33
CA GLU A 52 7.85 1.50 -10.56
C GLU A 52 8.05 2.83 -11.26
N GLN A 53 8.19 2.82 -12.59
CA GLN A 53 8.29 4.06 -13.36
C GLN A 53 7.02 4.91 -13.25
N VAL A 54 5.85 4.28 -13.21
CA VAL A 54 4.58 5.00 -12.98
C VAL A 54 4.49 5.54 -11.56
N ILE A 55 4.83 4.74 -10.53
CA ILE A 55 4.86 5.20 -9.14
C ILE A 55 5.79 6.42 -9.01
N ASN A 56 7.01 6.33 -9.54
CA ASN A 56 7.98 7.42 -9.54
C ASN A 56 7.45 8.68 -10.24
N ALA A 57 6.76 8.52 -11.39
CA ALA A 57 6.16 9.64 -12.10
C ALA A 57 5.08 10.34 -11.27
N PHE A 58 4.20 9.59 -10.59
CA PHE A 58 3.20 10.16 -9.69
C PHE A 58 3.82 10.83 -8.45
N LEU A 59 4.89 10.27 -7.88
CA LEU A 59 5.63 10.89 -6.78
C LEU A 59 6.25 12.23 -7.18
N HIS A 60 6.91 12.30 -8.34
CA HIS A 60 7.42 13.56 -8.86
C HIS A 60 6.29 14.54 -9.18
N ALA A 61 5.18 14.06 -9.75
CA ALA A 61 4.01 14.89 -10.01
C ALA A 61 3.45 15.48 -8.70
N SER A 62 3.38 14.69 -7.63
CA SER A 62 2.97 15.16 -6.31
C SER A 62 3.93 16.18 -5.74
N ARG A 63 5.25 15.97 -5.88
CA ARG A 63 6.25 16.96 -5.44
C ARG A 63 6.11 18.31 -6.13
N LEU A 64 5.69 18.31 -7.39
CA LEU A 64 5.42 19.49 -8.21
C LEU A 64 4.05 20.12 -7.93
N GLY A 65 3.22 19.51 -7.06
CA GLY A 65 1.88 19.99 -6.73
C GLY A 65 0.82 19.64 -7.78
N LEU A 66 1.10 18.68 -8.68
CA LEU A 66 0.09 18.20 -9.63
C LEU A 66 -0.95 17.30 -8.96
N PHE A 67 -0.50 16.49 -8.00
CA PHE A 67 -1.33 15.54 -7.26
C PHE A 67 -1.05 15.62 -5.76
N GLU A 68 -2.04 15.30 -4.95
CA GLU A 68 -1.93 15.13 -3.51
C GLU A 68 -1.93 13.64 -3.19
N ILE A 69 -0.99 13.22 -2.32
CA ILE A 69 -0.89 11.84 -1.85
C ILE A 69 -1.89 11.63 -0.72
N SER A 70 -2.63 10.52 -0.75
CA SER A 70 -3.53 10.11 0.32
C SER A 70 -3.23 8.68 0.77
N TRP A 71 -3.30 8.47 2.09
CA TRP A 71 -3.10 7.20 2.77
C TRP A 71 -4.45 6.73 3.29
N ASN A 72 -5.03 5.70 2.67
CA ASN A 72 -6.37 5.22 2.96
C ASN A 72 -6.27 3.87 3.67
N VAL A 73 -6.85 3.75 4.86
CA VAL A 73 -6.96 2.47 5.57
C VAL A 73 -8.18 1.75 5.02
N LEU A 74 -7.98 0.58 4.42
CA LEU A 74 -9.02 -0.21 3.79
C LEU A 74 -9.46 -1.36 4.70
N CYS A 75 -10.73 -1.72 4.63
CA CYS A 75 -11.22 -2.98 5.17
C CYS A 75 -10.77 -4.15 4.28
N PRO A 76 -10.11 -5.19 4.82
CA PRO A 76 -9.73 -6.38 4.05
C PRO A 76 -10.92 -7.15 3.45
N GLY A 77 -12.07 -7.12 4.14
CA GLY A 77 -13.27 -7.83 3.69
C GLY A 77 -13.98 -7.11 2.53
N CYS A 78 -14.35 -5.84 2.73
CA CYS A 78 -15.18 -5.11 1.78
C CYS A 78 -14.43 -4.11 0.88
N GLY A 79 -13.18 -3.77 1.18
CA GLY A 79 -12.40 -2.77 0.43
C GLY A 79 -12.90 -1.33 0.60
N GLY A 80 -13.83 -1.10 1.52
CA GLY A 80 -14.26 0.22 1.92
C GLY A 80 -13.14 0.93 2.68
N VAL A 81 -13.02 2.23 2.48
CA VAL A 81 -12.10 3.10 3.22
C VAL A 81 -12.66 3.29 4.62
N LEU A 82 -11.89 2.89 5.63
CA LEU A 82 -12.19 3.06 7.04
C LEU A 82 -11.70 4.40 7.56
N ASP A 83 -10.66 4.94 6.93
CA ASP A 83 -10.02 6.20 7.31
C ASP A 83 -9.17 6.74 6.14
N ALA A 84 -9.18 8.04 5.93
CA ALA A 84 -8.46 8.71 4.84
C ALA A 84 -7.56 9.81 5.40
N ASN A 85 -6.26 9.69 5.12
CA ASN A 85 -5.22 10.47 5.78
C ASN A 85 -4.35 11.19 4.75
N THR A 86 -3.99 12.45 5.03
CA THR A 86 -3.06 13.23 4.18
C THR A 86 -1.59 12.94 4.50
N SER A 87 -1.33 12.33 5.66
CA SER A 87 -0.01 11.95 6.12
C SER A 87 -0.05 10.57 6.76
N LEU A 88 1.03 9.81 6.61
CA LEU A 88 1.16 8.55 7.31
C LEU A 88 1.10 8.72 8.83
N LYS A 89 1.50 9.89 9.37
CA LYS A 89 1.46 10.22 10.81
C LYS A 89 0.07 10.17 11.43
N THR A 90 -0.98 10.41 10.65
CA THR A 90 -2.37 10.45 11.15
C THR A 90 -3.06 9.10 11.08
N VAL A 91 -2.44 8.10 10.45
CA VAL A 91 -2.94 6.72 10.44
C VAL A 91 -2.88 6.14 11.86
N GLN A 92 -3.99 5.64 12.38
CA GLN A 92 -4.02 5.05 13.72
C GLN A 92 -3.33 3.69 13.68
N SER A 93 -2.56 3.37 14.73
CA SER A 93 -1.95 2.04 14.87
C SER A 93 -2.84 1.03 15.61
N GLU A 94 -3.99 1.49 16.11
CA GLU A 94 -4.97 0.69 16.84
C GLU A 94 -5.99 0.02 15.90
N THR A 95 -6.96 -0.67 16.48
CA THR A 95 -7.97 -1.43 15.74
C THR A 95 -8.95 -0.53 14.99
N TYR A 96 -9.13 -0.80 13.70
CA TYR A 96 -10.20 -0.24 12.89
C TYR A 96 -11.38 -1.20 12.82
N ASN A 97 -12.60 -0.68 13.01
CA ASN A 97 -13.84 -1.46 12.86
C ASN A 97 -14.52 -1.09 11.55
N CYS A 98 -14.81 -2.10 10.74
CA CYS A 98 -15.53 -1.90 9.49
C CYS A 98 -17.04 -2.00 9.67
N SER A 99 -17.73 -0.92 9.35
CA SER A 99 -19.18 -0.78 9.47
C SER A 99 -19.96 -1.77 8.62
N LEU A 100 -19.44 -2.12 7.45
CA LEU A 100 -20.12 -3.02 6.51
C LEU A 100 -19.95 -4.51 6.85
N CYS A 101 -18.77 -4.95 7.29
CA CYS A 101 -18.54 -6.36 7.65
C CYS A 101 -18.59 -6.67 9.15
N ALA A 102 -18.71 -5.64 10.00
CA ALA A 102 -18.73 -5.74 11.46
C ALA A 102 -17.52 -6.46 12.09
N ALA A 103 -16.36 -6.38 11.43
CA ALA A 103 -15.11 -6.94 11.91
C ALA A 103 -14.09 -5.86 12.27
N GLY A 104 -13.31 -6.14 13.32
CA GLY A 104 -12.18 -5.33 13.76
C GLY A 104 -10.87 -5.85 13.18
N TYR A 105 -10.01 -4.95 12.74
CA TYR A 105 -8.73 -5.26 12.12
C TYR A 105 -7.62 -4.38 12.68
N GLU A 106 -6.45 -4.98 12.94
CA GLU A 106 -5.23 -4.21 13.17
C GLU A 106 -4.62 -3.82 11.82
N PRO A 107 -4.30 -2.54 11.57
CA PRO A 107 -3.80 -2.08 10.28
C PRO A 107 -2.39 -2.60 10.00
N THR A 108 -2.22 -3.21 8.84
CA THR A 108 -0.91 -3.59 8.28
C THR A 108 -0.61 -2.76 7.04
N LEU A 109 0.64 -2.29 6.90
CA LEU A 109 1.04 -1.40 5.81
C LEU A 109 1.08 -2.08 4.44
N ASP A 110 1.16 -3.40 4.42
CA ASP A 110 1.29 -4.21 3.22
C ASP A 110 -0.03 -4.75 2.68
N GLU A 111 -1.13 -4.60 3.42
CA GLU A 111 -2.45 -5.08 2.98
C GLU A 111 -3.58 -4.08 3.19
N MET A 112 -3.56 -3.27 4.25
CA MET A 112 -4.67 -2.38 4.58
C MET A 112 -4.43 -0.93 4.19
N VAL A 113 -3.20 -0.45 4.19
CA VAL A 113 -2.92 0.96 3.90
C VAL A 113 -2.64 1.15 2.41
N GLU A 114 -3.62 1.69 1.71
CA GLU A 114 -3.56 2.07 0.31
C GLU A 114 -2.99 3.48 0.14
N VAL A 115 -2.14 3.67 -0.86
CA VAL A 115 -1.62 4.97 -1.31
C VAL A 115 -2.27 5.31 -2.65
N THR A 116 -2.87 6.49 -2.73
CA THR A 116 -3.44 7.01 -3.98
C THR A 116 -3.05 8.45 -4.23
N PHE A 117 -3.26 8.88 -5.47
CA PHE A 117 -2.96 10.23 -5.93
C PHE A 117 -4.25 10.92 -6.39
N THR A 118 -4.62 12.03 -5.78
CA THR A 118 -5.77 12.84 -6.21
C THR A 118 -5.26 14.13 -6.85
N VAL A 119 -5.81 14.53 -7.99
CA VAL A 119 -5.38 15.78 -8.66
C VAL A 119 -5.52 16.97 -7.71
N SER A 120 -4.56 17.88 -7.68
CA SER A 120 -4.69 19.06 -6.82
C SER A 120 -5.79 20.00 -7.34
N PRO A 121 -6.63 20.59 -6.47
CA PRO A 121 -7.63 21.58 -6.88
C PRO A 121 -7.02 22.81 -7.56
N ARG A 122 -5.72 23.08 -7.34
CA ARG A 122 -4.97 24.14 -8.04
C ARG A 122 -4.75 23.85 -9.53
N VAL A 123 -4.76 22.57 -9.91
CA VAL A 123 -4.58 22.11 -11.29
C VAL A 123 -5.93 21.97 -11.98
N ARG A 124 -6.83 21.22 -11.37
CA ARG A 124 -8.20 20.98 -11.84
C ARG A 124 -9.08 20.68 -10.63
N HIS A 125 -10.12 21.48 -10.40
CA HIS A 125 -11.14 21.18 -9.42
C HIS A 125 -11.99 20.01 -9.91
N ILE A 126 -12.24 19.02 -9.05
CA ILE A 126 -13.14 17.89 -9.29
C ILE A 126 -14.17 17.80 -8.17
N GLU A 127 -15.34 17.19 -8.44
CA GLU A 127 -16.41 17.08 -7.43
C GLU A 127 -15.94 16.39 -6.13
N ALA A 128 -15.01 15.42 -6.23
CA ALA A 128 -14.47 14.73 -5.06
C ALA A 128 -13.65 15.62 -4.11
N HIS A 129 -13.24 16.83 -4.52
CA HIS A 129 -12.62 17.81 -3.60
C HIS A 129 -13.61 18.35 -2.56
N ASN A 130 -14.91 18.29 -2.86
CA ASN A 130 -15.97 18.53 -1.88
C ASN A 130 -16.95 17.35 -1.85
N PRO A 131 -16.62 16.27 -1.11
CA PRO A 131 -17.46 15.08 -1.01
C PRO A 131 -18.90 15.34 -0.58
N HIS A 132 -19.18 16.46 0.09
CA HIS A 132 -20.53 16.84 0.53
C HIS A 132 -21.43 17.37 -0.59
N GLU A 133 -20.89 17.58 -1.80
CA GLU A 133 -21.67 17.99 -2.98
C GLU A 133 -22.00 16.81 -3.90
N LEU A 134 -21.33 15.67 -3.74
CA LEU A 134 -21.58 14.47 -4.54
C LEU A 134 -23.01 13.95 -4.32
N SER A 135 -23.61 13.38 -5.37
CA SER A 135 -24.81 12.57 -5.20
C SER A 135 -24.53 11.33 -4.31
N PRO A 136 -25.53 10.72 -3.67
CA PRO A 136 -25.31 9.51 -2.86
C PRO A 136 -24.58 8.39 -3.64
N LEU A 137 -24.95 8.19 -4.91
CA LEU A 137 -24.33 7.20 -5.78
C LEU A 137 -22.85 7.51 -6.03
N GLU A 138 -22.51 8.76 -6.35
CA GLU A 138 -21.13 9.15 -6.63
C GLU A 138 -20.28 9.27 -5.36
N TYR A 139 -20.87 9.60 -4.20
CA TYR A 139 -20.19 9.50 -2.91
C TYR A 139 -19.78 8.04 -2.63
N PHE A 140 -20.72 7.11 -2.81
CA PHE A 140 -20.44 5.69 -2.63
C PHE A 140 -19.33 5.22 -3.58
N ARG A 141 -19.38 5.64 -4.85
CA ARG A 141 -18.40 5.29 -5.88
C ARG A 141 -17.00 5.86 -5.63
N GLN A 142 -16.90 7.14 -5.29
CA GLN A 142 -15.64 7.88 -5.29
C GLN A 142 -15.00 8.01 -3.90
N ILE A 143 -15.81 7.99 -2.83
CA ILE A 143 -15.35 8.32 -1.48
C ILE A 143 -15.36 7.12 -0.55
N TYR A 144 -16.38 6.25 -0.64
CA TYR A 144 -16.46 5.10 0.26
C TYR A 144 -15.50 3.97 -0.14
N TRP A 145 -15.39 3.64 -1.42
CA TRP A 145 -14.52 2.56 -1.88
C TRP A 145 -13.06 2.97 -2.01
N GLY A 146 -12.15 2.06 -1.63
CA GLY A 146 -10.74 2.16 -1.99
C GLY A 146 -10.52 1.91 -3.48
N SER A 147 -9.36 2.33 -4.00
CA SER A 147 -9.05 2.20 -5.42
C SER A 147 -8.85 0.74 -5.87
N GLY A 148 -8.61 -0.17 -4.92
CA GLY A 148 -8.57 -1.62 -5.11
C GLY A 148 -9.92 -2.30 -5.40
N VAL A 149 -11.05 -1.59 -5.25
CA VAL A 149 -12.38 -2.10 -5.66
C VAL A 149 -12.59 -1.76 -7.14
N ASP A 150 -12.68 -2.79 -7.99
CA ASP A 150 -12.83 -2.61 -9.45
C ASP A 150 -14.30 -2.38 -9.83
N LEU A 151 -14.73 -1.15 -9.59
CA LEU A 151 -16.06 -0.67 -9.94
C LEU A 151 -16.16 -0.44 -11.47
N PRO A 152 -17.25 -0.86 -12.12
CA PRO A 152 -17.41 -0.69 -13.56
C PRO A 152 -17.55 0.80 -13.92
N ASP A 153 -16.99 1.19 -15.07
CA ASP A 153 -17.15 2.55 -15.57
C ASP A 153 -18.59 2.83 -16.04
N GLU A 154 -19.16 1.89 -16.80
CA GLU A 154 -20.51 1.94 -17.35
C GLU A 154 -21.48 1.02 -16.59
N GLY A 155 -22.75 1.40 -16.54
CA GLY A 155 -23.80 0.61 -15.90
C GLY A 155 -23.64 0.45 -14.38
N TYR A 156 -22.86 1.32 -13.72
CA TYR A 156 -22.66 1.28 -12.28
C TYR A 156 -23.98 1.45 -11.51
N GLU A 157 -24.78 2.46 -11.87
CA GLU A 157 -26.10 2.72 -11.28
C GLU A 157 -27.01 1.50 -11.35
N ALA A 158 -27.17 0.91 -12.55
CA ALA A 158 -27.97 -0.29 -12.76
C ALA A 158 -27.46 -1.53 -11.98
N LYS A 159 -26.19 -1.56 -11.57
CA LYS A 159 -25.69 -2.61 -10.66
C LYS A 159 -26.00 -2.29 -9.21
N VAL A 160 -25.89 -1.03 -8.80
CA VAL A 160 -26.24 -0.58 -7.45
C VAL A 160 -27.73 -0.81 -7.18
N GLU A 161 -28.59 -0.53 -8.14
CA GLU A 161 -30.04 -0.79 -8.06
C GLU A 161 -30.43 -2.27 -7.86
N GLN A 162 -29.52 -3.22 -8.14
CA GLN A 162 -29.78 -4.64 -7.90
C GLN A 162 -29.67 -5.03 -6.42
N PHE A 163 -29.05 -4.19 -5.60
CA PHE A 163 -28.88 -4.45 -4.18
C PHE A 163 -29.25 -3.27 -3.28
N VAL A 164 -29.47 -2.06 -3.80
CA VAL A 164 -29.97 -0.92 -3.00
C VAL A 164 -31.47 -0.80 -3.22
N LEU A 165 -32.24 -0.99 -2.14
CA LEU A 165 -33.70 -0.85 -2.13
C LEU A 165 -34.14 0.61 -2.08
N GLU A 166 -33.41 1.43 -1.33
CA GLU A 166 -33.70 2.83 -1.12
C GLU A 166 -32.42 3.55 -0.66
N SER A 167 -32.24 4.79 -1.07
CA SER A 167 -31.16 5.65 -0.60
C SER A 167 -31.71 7.05 -0.35
N LEU A 168 -31.21 7.71 0.67
CA LEU A 168 -31.67 9.05 1.02
C LEU A 168 -30.49 9.95 1.39
N GLU A 169 -30.71 11.25 1.18
CA GLU A 169 -29.84 12.29 1.69
C GLU A 169 -30.54 12.95 2.89
N LEU A 170 -29.86 12.94 4.04
CA LEU A 170 -30.38 13.48 5.28
C LEU A 170 -29.44 14.57 5.81
N PRO A 171 -29.82 15.86 5.76
CA PRO A 171 -29.01 16.94 6.29
C PRO A 171 -28.68 16.79 7.78
N ALA A 172 -27.66 17.52 8.22
CA ALA A 172 -27.25 17.56 9.63
C ALA A 172 -28.41 18.01 10.53
N GLY A 173 -28.66 17.30 11.63
CA GLY A 173 -29.72 17.61 12.59
C GLY A 173 -31.14 17.23 12.16
N GLU A 174 -31.33 16.69 10.96
CA GLU A 174 -32.65 16.39 10.42
C GLU A 174 -33.13 14.96 10.72
N LYS A 175 -34.42 14.72 10.43
CA LYS A 175 -35.08 13.41 10.60
C LYS A 175 -35.79 13.00 9.33
N ALA A 176 -35.75 11.71 9.01
CA ALA A 176 -36.47 11.12 7.88
C ALA A 176 -37.29 9.92 8.32
N VAL A 177 -38.31 9.60 7.52
CA VAL A 177 -39.10 8.38 7.66
C VAL A 177 -39.12 7.68 6.31
N VAL A 178 -38.60 6.46 6.28
CA VAL A 178 -38.64 5.59 5.10
C VAL A 178 -39.69 4.50 5.31
N SER A 179 -40.39 4.14 4.25
CA SER A 179 -41.35 3.02 4.28
C SER A 179 -41.13 2.14 3.06
N LEU A 180 -40.88 0.86 3.30
CA LEU A 180 -40.61 -0.12 2.24
C LEU A 180 -41.23 -1.48 2.54
N GLN A 181 -41.26 -2.35 1.54
CA GLN A 181 -41.53 -3.77 1.73
C GLN A 181 -40.21 -4.50 1.92
N LEU A 182 -40.05 -5.10 3.09
CA LEU A 182 -38.84 -5.80 3.45
C LEU A 182 -38.84 -7.21 2.81
N PRO A 183 -37.82 -7.55 2.00
CA PRO A 183 -37.71 -8.88 1.39
C PRO A 183 -37.31 -9.94 2.43
N ALA A 184 -37.47 -11.22 2.08
CA ALA A 184 -37.01 -12.34 2.91
C ALA A 184 -35.50 -12.60 2.71
N GLU A 185 -34.71 -11.54 2.87
CA GLU A 185 -33.26 -11.53 2.64
C GLU A 185 -32.57 -10.73 3.76
N PHE A 186 -31.27 -10.93 3.93
CA PHE A 186 -30.50 -10.15 4.91
C PHE A 186 -30.34 -8.71 4.41
N VAL A 187 -30.76 -7.74 5.21
CA VAL A 187 -30.76 -6.32 4.84
C VAL A 187 -29.77 -5.55 5.71
N ILE A 188 -29.03 -4.64 5.10
CA ILE A 188 -28.05 -3.77 5.74
C ILE A 188 -28.50 -2.33 5.51
N ILE A 189 -28.80 -1.59 6.57
CA ILE A 189 -28.94 -0.14 6.50
C ILE A 189 -27.55 0.43 6.73
N PHE A 190 -26.93 0.92 5.66
CA PHE A 190 -25.54 1.34 5.65
C PHE A 190 -25.43 2.84 5.42
N GLU A 191 -24.69 3.55 6.26
CA GLU A 191 -24.46 4.98 6.16
C GLU A 191 -22.96 5.25 5.96
N PRO A 192 -22.53 5.63 4.74
CA PRO A 192 -21.12 5.70 4.37
C PRO A 192 -20.38 6.93 4.87
N VAL A 193 -21.06 7.99 5.32
CA VAL A 193 -20.39 9.24 5.75
C VAL A 193 -19.88 9.10 7.18
N THR A 194 -20.70 8.57 8.08
CA THR A 194 -20.41 8.37 9.50
C THR A 194 -19.87 6.98 9.79
N HIS A 195 -19.84 6.10 8.78
CA HIS A 195 -19.49 4.69 8.93
C HIS A 195 -20.39 4.03 9.98
N ALA A 196 -21.70 4.13 9.82
CA ALA A 196 -22.69 3.46 10.68
C ALA A 196 -23.42 2.36 9.92
N ALA A 197 -23.78 1.27 10.61
CA ALA A 197 -24.58 0.20 10.02
C ALA A 197 -25.56 -0.44 11.01
N GLN A 198 -26.76 -0.76 10.51
CA GLN A 198 -27.72 -1.63 11.16
C GLN A 198 -27.98 -2.86 10.29
N PHE A 199 -27.84 -4.04 10.90
CA PHE A 199 -28.13 -5.31 10.24
C PHE A 199 -29.54 -5.78 10.59
N LEU A 200 -30.29 -6.23 9.58
CA LEU A 200 -31.63 -6.76 9.71
C LEU A 200 -31.63 -8.22 9.22
N ASP A 201 -31.79 -9.16 10.15
CA ASP A 201 -31.95 -10.58 9.84
C ASP A 201 -33.43 -10.87 9.56
N VAL A 202 -33.81 -10.84 8.29
CA VAL A 202 -35.22 -10.94 7.86
C VAL A 202 -35.58 -12.38 7.56
N LYS A 203 -36.38 -13.00 8.42
CA LYS A 203 -36.71 -14.43 8.35
C LYS A 203 -38.11 -14.74 8.88
N GLY A 204 -38.59 -15.94 8.57
CA GLY A 204 -39.90 -16.43 8.97
C GLY A 204 -41.02 -16.04 7.99
N GLU A 205 -42.27 -16.25 8.41
CA GLU A 205 -43.43 -16.00 7.55
C GLU A 205 -43.69 -14.50 7.34
N PRO A 206 -44.09 -14.07 6.11
CA PRO A 206 -44.43 -12.68 5.83
C PRO A 206 -45.52 -12.11 6.76
N SER A 207 -45.26 -10.96 7.34
CA SER A 207 -46.18 -10.21 8.19
C SER A 207 -46.96 -9.17 7.38
N LYS A 208 -48.25 -9.02 7.67
CA LYS A 208 -49.06 -7.87 7.20
C LYS A 208 -49.00 -6.68 8.16
N GLU A 209 -48.56 -6.90 9.39
CA GLU A 209 -48.39 -5.85 10.39
C GLU A 209 -47.14 -5.03 10.10
N ARG A 210 -47.27 -3.71 10.21
CA ARG A 210 -46.16 -2.77 10.01
C ARG A 210 -45.18 -2.86 11.17
N GLN A 211 -43.95 -3.23 10.86
CA GLN A 211 -42.82 -3.22 11.80
C GLN A 211 -42.14 -1.85 11.78
N THR A 212 -41.50 -1.47 12.89
CA THR A 212 -40.83 -0.16 13.02
C THR A 212 -39.42 -0.33 13.56
N VAL A 213 -38.45 0.32 12.93
CA VAL A 213 -37.06 0.43 13.39
C VAL A 213 -36.71 1.91 13.52
N SER A 214 -35.99 2.27 14.58
CA SER A 214 -35.49 3.63 14.80
C SER A 214 -33.98 3.62 14.80
N LEU A 215 -33.36 4.52 14.03
CA LEU A 215 -31.93 4.68 13.89
C LEU A 215 -31.53 6.11 14.22
N VAL A 216 -30.44 6.25 14.94
CA VAL A 216 -29.81 7.54 15.23
C VAL A 216 -28.36 7.44 14.77
N PHE A 217 -27.96 8.32 13.85
CA PHE A 217 -26.56 8.45 13.46
C PHE A 217 -25.92 9.51 14.34
N ASP A 218 -24.98 9.07 15.18
CA ASP A 218 -24.15 9.91 16.04
C ASP A 218 -22.66 9.48 15.94
N ARG A 219 -21.76 10.18 16.61
CA ARG A 219 -20.31 9.87 16.56
C ARG A 219 -19.91 8.61 17.36
N LEU A 220 -20.80 8.05 18.18
CA LEU A 220 -20.50 7.00 19.16
C LEU A 220 -21.00 5.61 18.72
N HIS A 221 -22.12 5.53 17.99
CA HIS A 221 -22.77 4.30 17.59
C HIS A 221 -22.43 3.91 16.15
N ARG A 222 -21.33 3.15 15.98
CA ARG A 222 -20.91 2.65 14.65
C ARG A 222 -21.57 1.32 14.26
N HIS A 223 -21.99 0.53 15.26
CA HIS A 223 -22.56 -0.80 15.07
C HIS A 223 -23.70 -1.06 16.06
N SER A 224 -24.70 -1.79 15.59
CA SER A 224 -25.77 -2.36 16.42
C SER A 224 -25.93 -3.84 16.14
N ASP A 225 -26.33 -4.60 17.17
CA ASP A 225 -26.64 -6.02 17.03
C ASP A 225 -27.70 -6.24 15.94
N PRO A 226 -27.63 -7.34 15.18
CA PRO A 226 -28.64 -7.64 14.18
C PRO A 226 -30.04 -7.70 14.79
N ILE A 227 -30.99 -7.00 14.18
CA ILE A 227 -32.40 -7.04 14.58
C ILE A 227 -33.09 -8.11 13.72
N THR A 228 -33.75 -9.06 14.36
CA THR A 228 -34.58 -10.04 13.64
C THR A 228 -35.94 -9.44 13.31
N LEU A 229 -36.33 -9.48 12.03
CA LEU A 229 -37.62 -9.02 11.54
C LEU A 229 -38.28 -10.07 10.64
N ARG A 230 -39.58 -9.92 10.37
CA ARG A 230 -40.29 -10.73 9.37
C ARG A 230 -40.38 -9.98 8.04
N PRO A 231 -40.45 -10.68 6.89
CA PRO A 231 -40.72 -10.04 5.61
C PRO A 231 -42.05 -9.27 5.64
N GLY A 232 -42.14 -8.14 4.95
CA GLY A 232 -43.36 -7.31 4.90
C GLY A 232 -43.14 -5.82 5.21
N PRO A 233 -44.21 -5.07 5.55
CA PRO A 233 -44.13 -3.61 5.65
C PRO A 233 -43.21 -3.16 6.80
N LEU A 234 -42.19 -2.37 6.47
CA LEU A 234 -41.26 -1.77 7.42
C LEU A 234 -41.34 -0.25 7.35
N ARG A 235 -41.35 0.39 8.53
CA ARG A 235 -41.14 1.83 8.69
C ARG A 235 -39.82 2.06 9.41
N ILE A 236 -38.95 2.86 8.84
CA ILE A 236 -37.66 3.22 9.45
C ILE A 236 -37.72 4.70 9.81
N LEU A 237 -37.49 5.04 11.07
CA LEU A 237 -37.27 6.40 11.52
C LEU A 237 -35.77 6.63 11.63
N ILE A 238 -35.26 7.68 10.99
CA ILE A 238 -33.84 7.98 10.95
C ILE A 238 -33.64 9.39 11.47
N GLU A 239 -32.71 9.56 12.40
CA GLU A 239 -32.29 10.86 12.90
C GLU A 239 -30.79 11.05 12.67
N ASN A 240 -30.39 12.16 12.07
CA ASN A 240 -28.98 12.52 11.93
C ASN A 240 -28.60 13.52 13.03
N HIS A 241 -27.89 13.06 14.05
CA HIS A 241 -27.42 13.91 15.15
C HIS A 241 -25.97 14.37 14.93
N THR A 242 -25.43 14.19 13.73
CA THR A 242 -24.09 14.65 13.38
C THR A 242 -24.10 16.07 12.81
N GLU A 243 -22.91 16.65 12.67
CA GLU A 243 -22.69 17.99 12.11
C GLU A 243 -22.60 17.98 10.57
N VAL A 244 -22.68 16.80 9.95
CA VAL A 244 -22.58 16.60 8.50
C VAL A 244 -23.83 15.90 7.97
N ARG A 245 -24.04 15.92 6.64
CA ARG A 245 -25.12 15.11 6.03
C ARG A 245 -24.85 13.61 6.21
N ALA A 246 -25.91 12.83 6.28
CA ALA A 246 -25.89 11.37 6.25
C ALA A 246 -26.52 10.86 4.95
N LEU A 247 -26.01 9.75 4.44
CA LEU A 247 -26.43 9.13 3.18
C LEU A 247 -26.89 7.67 3.36
N PRO A 248 -27.85 7.38 4.26
CA PRO A 248 -28.17 6.00 4.58
C PRO A 248 -28.83 5.30 3.38
N SER A 249 -28.29 4.13 3.09
CA SER A 249 -28.67 3.27 1.97
C SER A 249 -29.16 1.93 2.53
N ILE A 250 -30.35 1.52 2.12
CA ILE A 250 -30.95 0.25 2.53
C ILE A 250 -30.58 -0.78 1.47
N CYS A 251 -29.64 -1.65 1.83
CA CYS A 251 -29.04 -2.62 0.92
C CYS A 251 -29.50 -4.04 1.25
N VAL A 252 -29.67 -4.88 0.24
CA VAL A 252 -29.83 -6.33 0.39
C VAL A 252 -28.46 -6.98 0.22
N ALA A 253 -28.07 -7.83 1.16
CA ALA A 253 -26.84 -8.61 1.07
C ALA A 253 -27.04 -9.83 0.15
N ASN A 254 -27.14 -9.57 -1.14
CA ASN A 254 -27.38 -10.56 -2.18
C ASN A 254 -26.14 -10.82 -3.06
N ASP A 255 -26.28 -11.73 -4.02
CA ASP A 255 -25.21 -12.11 -4.95
C ASP A 255 -24.69 -10.92 -5.77
N ALA A 256 -25.53 -9.92 -6.08
CA ALA A 256 -25.12 -8.73 -6.82
C ALA A 256 -24.16 -7.86 -6.00
N LEU A 257 -24.46 -7.63 -4.71
CA LEU A 257 -23.53 -6.97 -3.79
C LEU A 257 -22.24 -7.78 -3.66
N HIS A 258 -22.33 -9.10 -3.43
CA HIS A 258 -21.15 -9.96 -3.32
C HIS A 258 -20.28 -9.94 -4.59
N ALA A 259 -20.89 -9.93 -5.78
CA ALA A 259 -20.19 -9.83 -7.05
C ALA A 259 -19.51 -8.47 -7.24
N LEU A 260 -20.08 -7.38 -6.72
CA LEU A 260 -19.41 -6.08 -6.72
C LEU A 260 -18.20 -6.09 -5.78
N LEU A 261 -18.36 -6.63 -4.56
CA LEU A 261 -17.30 -6.66 -3.55
C LEU A 261 -16.16 -7.62 -3.90
N SER A 262 -16.43 -8.69 -4.64
CA SER A 262 -15.40 -9.67 -5.01
C SER A 262 -14.47 -9.20 -6.15
N ARG A 263 -14.86 -8.14 -6.88
CA ARG A 263 -14.02 -7.52 -7.91
C ARG A 263 -12.91 -6.69 -7.28
N ARG A 264 -11.80 -7.36 -7.00
CA ARG A 264 -10.57 -6.76 -6.47
C ARG A 264 -9.50 -6.65 -7.54
N ARG A 265 -8.70 -5.59 -7.42
CA ARG A 265 -7.46 -5.40 -8.18
C ARG A 265 -6.35 -4.96 -7.23
N PRO A 266 -5.07 -5.19 -7.61
CA PRO A 266 -3.94 -4.66 -6.85
C PRO A 266 -4.01 -3.13 -6.71
N PHE A 267 -3.47 -2.63 -5.61
CA PHE A 267 -3.30 -1.20 -5.36
C PHE A 267 -1.94 -0.95 -4.73
N LEU A 268 -1.46 0.29 -4.83
CA LEU A 268 -0.18 0.69 -4.25
C LEU A 268 -0.30 0.69 -2.72
N THR A 269 0.47 -0.15 -2.06
CA THR A 269 0.45 -0.26 -0.59
C THR A 269 1.44 0.73 0.04
N ALA A 270 1.21 1.09 1.31
CA ALA A 270 2.16 1.87 2.08
C ALA A 270 3.51 1.17 2.19
N LYS A 271 3.55 -0.18 2.32
CA LYS A 271 4.80 -0.96 2.27
C LYS A 271 5.60 -0.63 1.00
N GLN A 272 4.97 -0.76 -0.17
CA GLN A 272 5.64 -0.53 -1.46
C GLN A 272 6.18 0.89 -1.56
N LEU A 273 5.40 1.88 -1.15
CA LEU A 273 5.83 3.28 -1.18
C LEU A 273 7.01 3.54 -0.21
N LEU A 274 6.94 2.99 0.99
CA LEU A 274 8.00 3.10 2.01
C LEU A 274 9.29 2.36 1.63
N SER A 275 9.19 1.34 0.78
CA SER A 275 10.35 0.64 0.19
C SER A 275 10.77 1.18 -1.17
N ASN A 276 10.17 2.27 -1.67
CA ASN A 276 10.54 2.89 -2.94
C ASN A 276 11.60 3.99 -2.73
N GLN A 277 12.69 3.92 -3.49
CA GLN A 277 13.83 4.84 -3.35
C GLN A 277 13.45 6.30 -3.64
N THR A 278 12.68 6.54 -4.70
CA THR A 278 12.22 7.89 -5.10
C THR A 278 11.39 8.54 -4.01
N PHE A 279 10.50 7.79 -3.36
CA PHE A 279 9.73 8.29 -2.22
C PHE A 279 10.65 8.74 -1.08
N ARG A 280 11.62 7.90 -0.70
CA ARG A 280 12.58 8.23 0.38
C ARG A 280 13.42 9.47 0.06
N ASP A 281 13.74 9.69 -1.21
CA ASP A 281 14.53 10.84 -1.63
C ASP A 281 13.72 12.15 -1.65
N ILE A 282 12.48 12.10 -2.11
CA ILE A 282 11.61 13.27 -2.27
C ILE A 282 10.92 13.66 -0.95
N HIS A 283 10.47 12.66 -0.18
CA HIS A 283 9.59 12.81 0.99
C HIS A 283 10.32 12.53 2.31
N ARG A 284 11.56 12.99 2.44
CA ARG A 284 12.41 12.76 3.62
C ARG A 284 11.76 13.10 4.97
N THR A 285 10.79 14.02 4.99
CA THR A 285 10.11 14.51 6.20
C THR A 285 8.69 13.95 6.40
N ASP A 286 8.10 13.31 5.38
CA ASP A 286 6.81 12.61 5.49
C ASP A 286 7.06 11.19 6.01
N THR A 287 7.68 11.13 7.18
CA THR A 287 7.93 9.88 7.90
C THR A 287 6.74 9.52 8.77
N ILE A 288 6.72 8.27 9.22
CA ILE A 288 5.92 7.78 10.33
C ILE A 288 6.18 8.66 11.57
N ASP A 289 5.19 8.84 12.43
CA ASP A 289 5.38 9.56 13.69
C ASP A 289 6.30 8.76 14.63
N VAL A 290 7.00 9.42 15.56
CA VAL A 290 7.98 8.76 16.45
C VAL A 290 7.33 7.69 17.34
N ASP A 291 6.08 7.93 17.75
CA ASP A 291 5.33 7.01 18.61
C ASP A 291 4.54 5.95 17.82
N GLN A 292 4.47 6.10 16.49
CA GLN A 292 3.63 5.27 15.64
C GLN A 292 4.38 3.99 15.25
N ARG A 293 3.73 2.84 15.47
CA ARG A 293 4.30 1.50 15.27
C ARG A 293 3.48 0.72 14.26
N LEU A 294 3.65 1.03 12.99
CA LEU A 294 2.91 0.37 11.92
C LEU A 294 3.58 -0.95 11.53
N LYS A 295 2.79 -2.02 11.56
CA LYS A 295 3.25 -3.37 11.26
C LYS A 295 3.36 -3.56 9.74
N ILE A 296 4.43 -4.23 9.32
CA ILE A 296 4.58 -4.82 8.00
C ILE A 296 4.69 -6.32 8.20
N THR A 297 3.81 -7.11 7.59
CA THR A 297 3.80 -8.57 7.80
C THR A 297 4.96 -9.26 7.09
N SER A 298 5.39 -8.72 5.95
CA SER A 298 6.58 -9.18 5.23
C SER A 298 7.33 -8.06 4.52
N LEU A 299 8.63 -7.95 4.82
CA LEU A 299 9.60 -7.16 4.08
C LEU A 299 10.92 -7.94 3.94
N THR A 300 11.54 -7.89 2.77
CA THR A 300 12.84 -8.52 2.55
C THR A 300 13.96 -7.53 2.83
N PHE A 301 14.91 -7.91 3.66
CA PHE A 301 16.12 -7.15 3.96
C PHE A 301 17.33 -7.78 3.28
N LEU A 302 18.15 -6.93 2.68
CA LEU A 302 19.44 -7.28 2.13
C LEU A 302 20.51 -6.47 2.87
N PHE A 303 21.51 -7.15 3.41
CA PHE A 303 22.70 -6.54 3.99
C PHE A 303 23.91 -6.89 3.15
N THR A 304 24.77 -5.90 2.90
CA THR A 304 26.08 -6.10 2.28
C THR A 304 27.19 -5.69 3.24
N ASP A 305 28.38 -6.25 3.07
CA ASP A 305 29.62 -5.85 3.76
C ASP A 305 30.81 -6.08 2.83
N LEU A 306 31.80 -5.17 2.84
CA LEU A 306 33.01 -5.36 2.06
C LEU A 306 34.03 -6.13 2.92
N ARG A 307 34.47 -7.29 2.44
CA ARG A 307 35.49 -8.06 3.13
C ARG A 307 36.82 -7.30 3.14
N GLY A 308 37.37 -7.09 4.33
CA GLY A 308 38.72 -6.53 4.48
C GLY A 308 38.81 -5.04 4.13
N SER A 309 37.72 -4.28 4.28
CA SER A 309 37.69 -2.83 4.00
C SER A 309 38.76 -2.05 4.78
N THR A 310 39.04 -2.42 6.03
CA THR A 310 40.14 -1.81 6.80
C THR A 310 41.50 -2.01 6.15
N GLU A 311 41.81 -3.24 5.72
CA GLU A 311 43.08 -3.56 5.05
C GLU A 311 43.18 -2.90 3.67
N LEU A 312 42.04 -2.72 3.00
CA LEU A 312 41.93 -1.96 1.76
C LEU A 312 42.29 -0.48 2.00
N TYR A 313 41.73 0.16 3.03
CA TYR A 313 42.03 1.55 3.39
C TYR A 313 43.53 1.76 3.64
N GLU A 314 44.16 0.86 4.39
CA GLU A 314 45.60 0.92 4.67
C GLU A 314 46.48 0.75 3.42
N ARG A 315 46.08 -0.14 2.49
CA ARG A 315 46.88 -0.46 1.31
C ARG A 315 46.83 0.61 0.22
N VAL A 316 45.65 1.16 -0.07
CA VAL A 316 45.47 2.09 -1.21
C VAL A 316 45.47 3.56 -0.78
N GLY A 317 45.40 3.84 0.53
CA GLY A 317 45.33 5.17 1.11
C GLY A 317 43.93 5.78 1.04
N ASP A 318 43.65 6.70 1.97
CA ASP A 318 42.30 7.21 2.25
C ASP A 318 41.58 7.79 1.03
N LEU A 319 42.26 8.57 0.20
CA LEU A 319 41.63 9.25 -0.95
C LEU A 319 41.21 8.24 -2.03
N ALA A 320 42.11 7.33 -2.41
CA ALA A 320 41.81 6.32 -3.41
C ALA A 320 40.74 5.34 -2.94
N ALA A 321 40.75 5.01 -1.64
CA ALA A 321 39.73 4.17 -1.05
C ALA A 321 38.37 4.87 -0.95
N PHE A 322 38.34 6.17 -0.66
CA PHE A 322 37.10 6.95 -0.67
C PHE A 322 36.45 6.98 -2.06
N ASP A 323 37.21 7.24 -3.11
CA ASP A 323 36.69 7.23 -4.49
C ASP A 323 36.18 5.83 -4.89
N LEU A 324 36.88 4.78 -4.43
CA LEU A 324 36.49 3.40 -4.65
C LEU A 324 35.18 3.04 -3.95
N VAL A 325 35.05 3.38 -2.67
CA VAL A 325 33.84 3.14 -1.88
C VAL A 325 32.67 3.96 -2.42
N ARG A 326 32.89 5.19 -2.89
CA ARG A 326 31.85 5.99 -3.57
C ARG A 326 31.36 5.31 -4.85
N THR A 327 32.28 4.79 -5.67
CA THR A 327 31.94 4.07 -6.90
C THR A 327 31.15 2.80 -6.59
N HIS A 328 31.60 2.05 -5.58
CA HIS A 328 30.91 0.88 -5.05
C HIS A 328 29.47 1.21 -4.63
N PHE A 329 29.26 2.24 -3.80
CA PHE A 329 27.92 2.63 -3.37
C PHE A 329 27.03 3.08 -4.53
N GLY A 330 27.57 3.81 -5.51
CA GLY A 330 26.82 4.20 -6.71
C GLY A 330 26.23 2.98 -7.42
N ILE A 331 27.06 1.97 -7.69
CA ILE A 331 26.64 0.72 -8.33
C ILE A 331 25.58 -0.01 -7.49
N LEU A 332 25.79 -0.15 -6.18
CA LEU A 332 24.83 -0.83 -5.32
C LEU A 332 23.48 -0.10 -5.30
N HIS A 333 23.48 1.23 -5.19
CA HIS A 333 22.27 2.04 -5.19
C HIS A 333 21.48 1.90 -6.49
N GLU A 334 22.17 1.92 -7.64
CA GLU A 334 21.55 1.73 -8.95
C GLU A 334 20.90 0.36 -9.08
N ILE A 335 21.57 -0.70 -8.60
CA ILE A 335 21.04 -2.07 -8.64
C ILE A 335 19.83 -2.21 -7.71
N VAL A 336 19.89 -1.67 -6.48
CA VAL A 336 18.76 -1.68 -5.54
C VAL A 336 17.54 -1.00 -6.18
N ALA A 337 17.73 0.20 -6.76
CA ALA A 337 16.63 0.94 -7.37
C ALA A 337 16.09 0.24 -8.62
N ALA A 338 16.94 -0.39 -9.44
CA ALA A 338 16.53 -1.12 -10.63
C ALA A 338 15.71 -2.38 -10.31
N GLU A 339 15.95 -3.00 -9.16
CA GLU A 339 15.15 -4.11 -8.62
C GLU A 339 14.09 -3.63 -7.63
N ALA A 340 13.71 -2.34 -7.72
CA ALA A 340 12.59 -1.75 -6.98
C ALA A 340 12.68 -1.89 -5.45
N GLY A 341 13.91 -1.92 -4.94
CA GLY A 341 14.19 -1.77 -3.53
C GLY A 341 14.54 -0.32 -3.18
N ALA A 342 14.86 -0.13 -1.90
CA ALA A 342 15.40 1.12 -1.41
C ALA A 342 16.56 0.88 -0.44
N VAL A 343 17.55 1.77 -0.51
CA VAL A 343 18.63 1.81 0.47
C VAL A 343 18.10 2.52 1.73
N VAL A 344 18.10 1.80 2.84
CA VAL A 344 17.67 2.31 4.14
C VAL A 344 18.75 3.20 4.73
N LYS A 345 19.98 2.68 4.80
CA LYS A 345 21.15 3.36 5.33
C LYS A 345 22.43 2.62 4.94
N THR A 346 23.54 3.35 5.01
CA THR A 346 24.89 2.82 4.92
C THR A 346 25.51 2.73 6.33
N ILE A 347 26.32 1.70 6.59
CA ILE A 347 26.98 1.48 7.88
C ILE A 347 28.48 1.23 7.61
N GLY A 348 29.29 2.29 7.61
CA GLY A 348 30.65 2.18 7.06
C GLY A 348 30.58 1.94 5.55
N ASP A 349 31.13 0.82 5.10
CA ASP A 349 31.11 0.27 3.73
C ASP A 349 29.95 -0.73 3.48
N ALA A 350 29.13 -1.01 4.49
CA ALA A 350 27.96 -1.87 4.38
C ALA A 350 26.72 -1.11 3.89
N VAL A 351 25.86 -1.79 3.13
CA VAL A 351 24.53 -1.31 2.73
C VAL A 351 23.45 -2.14 3.42
N MET A 352 22.46 -1.45 3.99
CA MET A 352 21.18 -2.02 4.37
C MET A 352 20.13 -1.58 3.36
N ALA A 353 19.54 -2.53 2.63
CA ALA A 353 18.48 -2.29 1.66
C ALA A 353 17.23 -3.11 1.99
N THR A 354 16.08 -2.63 1.53
CA THR A 354 14.81 -3.37 1.62
C THR A 354 14.19 -3.56 0.25
N PHE A 355 13.48 -4.67 0.09
CA PHE A 355 12.76 -5.03 -1.11
C PHE A 355 11.35 -5.49 -0.76
N PRO A 356 10.36 -5.20 -1.61
CA PRO A 356 8.97 -5.60 -1.37
C PRO A 356 8.78 -7.11 -1.43
N THR A 357 9.66 -7.84 -2.15
CA THR A 357 9.61 -9.29 -2.31
C THR A 357 11.00 -9.94 -2.37
N PRO A 358 11.13 -11.22 -1.98
CA PRO A 358 12.43 -11.93 -1.94
C PRO A 358 13.13 -12.10 -3.28
N ASP A 359 12.39 -12.33 -4.36
CA ASP A 359 12.93 -12.50 -5.72
C ASP A 359 13.72 -11.27 -6.17
N ARG A 360 13.21 -10.07 -5.90
CA ARG A 360 13.87 -8.79 -6.21
C ARG A 360 15.19 -8.65 -5.45
N ALA A 361 15.20 -8.97 -4.16
CA ALA A 361 16.43 -8.93 -3.35
C ALA A 361 17.49 -9.93 -3.85
N LEU A 362 17.06 -11.13 -4.23
CA LEU A 362 17.95 -12.16 -4.76
C LEU A 362 18.60 -11.74 -6.08
N ILE A 363 17.79 -11.22 -7.02
CA ILE A 363 18.29 -10.70 -8.30
C ILE A 363 19.28 -9.55 -8.05
N ALA A 364 18.93 -8.62 -7.15
CA ALA A 364 19.81 -7.52 -6.78
C ALA A 364 21.15 -8.03 -6.22
N ALA A 365 21.11 -8.99 -5.28
CA ALA A 365 22.32 -9.58 -4.71
C ALA A 365 23.25 -10.18 -5.76
N MET A 366 22.70 -10.92 -6.73
CA MET A 366 23.49 -11.50 -7.81
C MET A 366 24.10 -10.44 -8.72
N ARG A 367 23.31 -9.45 -9.13
CA ARG A 367 23.79 -8.31 -9.93
C ARG A 367 24.89 -7.53 -9.21
N MET A 368 24.76 -7.33 -7.89
CA MET A 368 25.78 -6.67 -7.07
C MET A 368 27.09 -7.46 -7.08
N ARG A 369 27.01 -8.78 -6.87
CA ARG A 369 28.18 -9.66 -6.91
C ARG A 369 28.88 -9.61 -8.27
N GLU A 370 28.11 -9.74 -9.36
CA GLU A 370 28.65 -9.68 -10.73
C GLU A 370 29.30 -8.33 -11.05
N ALA A 371 28.67 -7.22 -10.63
CA ALA A 371 29.22 -5.89 -10.83
C ALA A 371 30.55 -5.71 -10.08
N MET A 372 30.67 -6.25 -8.86
CA MET A 372 31.94 -6.21 -8.11
C MET A 372 33.04 -7.07 -8.76
N ILE A 373 32.68 -8.22 -9.34
CA ILE A 373 33.62 -9.06 -10.11
C ILE A 373 34.12 -8.32 -11.35
N SER A 374 33.23 -7.63 -12.07
CA SER A 374 33.60 -6.81 -13.24
C SER A 374 34.56 -5.69 -12.83
N LEU A 375 34.23 -4.96 -11.76
CA LEU A 375 35.03 -3.83 -11.29
C LEU A 375 36.42 -4.27 -10.79
N ASN A 376 36.52 -5.42 -10.12
CA ASN A 376 37.81 -6.03 -9.75
C ASN A 376 38.63 -6.39 -11.00
N SER A 377 38.01 -6.98 -12.01
CA SER A 377 38.67 -7.38 -13.26
C SER A 377 39.23 -6.19 -14.02
N GLU A 378 38.49 -5.08 -14.12
CA GLU A 378 38.94 -3.84 -14.76
C GLU A 378 40.13 -3.19 -14.04
N ARG A 379 40.18 -3.32 -12.71
CA ARG A 379 41.24 -2.76 -11.86
C ARG A 379 42.46 -3.67 -11.74
N GLY A 380 42.34 -4.95 -12.07
CA GLY A 380 43.39 -5.94 -11.92
C GLY A 380 43.70 -6.30 -10.46
N ASN A 381 42.75 -6.09 -9.54
CA ASN A 381 42.86 -6.46 -8.13
C ASN A 381 41.57 -7.14 -7.65
N ASP A 382 41.64 -7.88 -6.54
CA ASP A 382 40.52 -8.67 -6.02
C ASP A 382 40.00 -8.08 -4.69
N ASP A 383 39.94 -6.76 -4.66
CA ASP A 383 39.77 -5.97 -3.44
C ASP A 383 38.30 -5.80 -3.02
N LEU A 384 37.37 -5.87 -3.98
CA LEU A 384 35.94 -5.68 -3.72
C LEU A 384 35.24 -7.02 -3.62
N LEU A 385 35.33 -7.65 -2.45
CA LEU A 385 34.64 -8.91 -2.17
C LEU A 385 33.43 -8.62 -1.29
N LEU A 386 32.24 -8.72 -1.89
CA LEU A 386 30.98 -8.47 -1.21
C LEU A 386 30.52 -9.73 -0.47
N LYS A 387 30.11 -9.54 0.78
CA LYS A 387 29.33 -10.51 1.55
C LYS A 387 27.89 -10.06 1.52
N ILE A 388 26.96 -10.94 1.17
CA ILE A 388 25.54 -10.58 1.08
C ILE A 388 24.71 -11.52 1.93
N GLY A 389 23.80 -10.96 2.72
CA GLY A 389 22.80 -11.70 3.49
C GLY A 389 21.40 -11.22 3.18
N ILE A 390 20.47 -12.15 2.97
CA ILE A 390 19.07 -11.87 2.65
C ILE A 390 18.17 -12.59 3.65
N HIS A 391 17.17 -11.88 4.18
CA HIS A 391 16.14 -12.47 5.00
C HIS A 391 14.81 -11.73 4.83
N GLU A 392 13.72 -12.49 4.80
CA GLU A 392 12.35 -11.97 4.76
C GLU A 392 11.62 -12.30 6.07
N GLY A 393 10.87 -11.31 6.59
CA GLY A 393 9.97 -11.51 7.72
C GLY A 393 9.25 -10.23 8.17
N PRO A 394 8.46 -10.31 9.25
CA PRO A 394 7.70 -9.18 9.76
C PRO A 394 8.58 -8.12 10.42
N CYS A 395 8.23 -6.85 10.25
CA CYS A 395 8.92 -5.74 10.89
C CYS A 395 7.97 -4.60 11.25
N ILE A 396 8.49 -3.63 11.99
CA ILE A 396 7.80 -2.38 12.32
C ILE A 396 8.53 -1.27 11.58
N ALA A 397 7.80 -0.49 10.79
CA ALA A 397 8.34 0.73 10.22
C ALA A 397 8.31 1.83 11.28
N VAL A 398 9.43 2.53 11.45
CA VAL A 398 9.63 3.56 12.49
C VAL A 398 10.31 4.79 11.90
N SER A 399 10.29 5.90 12.65
CA SER A 399 11.11 7.07 12.35
C SER A 399 12.23 7.21 13.40
N LEU A 400 13.48 7.23 12.92
CA LEU A 400 14.68 7.44 13.74
C LEU A 400 15.48 8.60 13.16
N ASN A 401 15.73 9.63 13.97
CA ASN A 401 16.42 10.87 13.55
C ASN A 401 15.77 11.51 12.31
N GLU A 402 14.43 11.60 12.30
CA GLU A 402 13.64 12.14 11.18
C GLU A 402 13.84 11.39 9.86
N ARG A 403 14.33 10.14 9.92
CA ARG A 403 14.44 9.26 8.76
C ARG A 403 13.69 7.97 9.02
N GLN A 404 13.09 7.47 7.95
CA GLN A 404 12.44 6.18 7.97
C GLN A 404 13.47 5.06 8.21
N ASP A 405 13.19 4.18 9.18
CA ASP A 405 13.98 3.01 9.52
C ASP A 405 13.04 1.84 9.85
N TYR A 406 13.61 0.68 10.16
CA TYR A 406 12.87 -0.52 10.50
C TYR A 406 13.37 -1.14 11.80
N PHE A 407 12.43 -1.63 12.60
CA PHE A 407 12.69 -2.31 13.85
C PHE A 407 12.09 -3.71 13.84
N GLY A 408 12.80 -4.67 14.42
CA GLY A 408 12.32 -6.05 14.58
C GLY A 408 13.42 -7.09 14.51
N GLN A 409 13.08 -8.33 14.85
CA GLN A 409 14.01 -9.46 14.81
C GLN A 409 14.50 -9.75 13.38
N THR A 410 13.66 -9.53 12.37
CA THR A 410 13.99 -9.71 10.94
C THR A 410 15.22 -8.90 10.52
N VAL A 411 15.37 -7.64 10.97
CA VAL A 411 16.55 -6.82 10.67
C VAL A 411 17.83 -7.45 11.24
N ASN A 412 17.75 -7.94 12.47
CA ASN A 412 18.87 -8.59 13.15
C ASN A 412 19.24 -9.93 12.50
N ILE A 413 18.26 -10.72 12.05
CA ILE A 413 18.50 -11.97 11.32
C ILE A 413 19.23 -11.66 10.02
N ALA A 414 18.73 -10.73 9.20
CA ALA A 414 19.32 -10.38 7.91
C ALA A 414 20.79 -9.96 8.05
N SER A 415 21.09 -9.11 9.03
CA SER A 415 22.48 -8.71 9.32
C SER A 415 23.34 -9.92 9.72
N ARG A 416 22.85 -10.81 10.59
CA ARG A 416 23.62 -12.00 11.02
C ARG A 416 23.84 -13.00 9.90
N VAL A 417 22.86 -13.18 9.02
CA VAL A 417 22.98 -14.01 7.82
C VAL A 417 24.10 -13.49 6.92
N GLN A 418 24.19 -12.17 6.74
CA GLN A 418 25.30 -11.55 5.99
C GLN A 418 26.66 -11.84 6.64
N HIS A 419 26.77 -11.84 7.98
CA HIS A 419 28.03 -12.10 8.68
C HIS A 419 28.55 -13.53 8.50
N LEU A 420 27.69 -14.48 8.12
CA LEU A 420 28.10 -15.85 7.81
C LEU A 420 28.77 -15.96 6.44
N ALA A 421 28.42 -15.07 5.50
CA ALA A 421 29.01 -15.06 4.17
C ALA A 421 30.50 -14.70 4.27
N THR A 422 31.35 -15.51 3.64
CA THR A 422 32.80 -15.35 3.76
C THR A 422 33.36 -14.48 2.63
N SER A 423 33.18 -14.90 1.38
CA SER A 423 33.73 -14.23 0.20
C SER A 423 32.95 -14.61 -1.06
N ARG A 424 32.32 -13.61 -1.70
CA ARG A 424 31.48 -13.77 -2.93
C ARG A 424 30.21 -14.61 -2.74
N GLU A 425 29.93 -15.06 -1.53
CA GLU A 425 28.75 -15.85 -1.23
C GLU A 425 27.56 -14.96 -0.94
N ILE A 426 26.39 -15.42 -1.39
CA ILE A 426 25.10 -14.84 -1.04
C ILE A 426 24.43 -15.84 -0.10
N PHE A 427 24.21 -15.43 1.14
CA PHE A 427 23.52 -16.23 2.13
C PHE A 427 22.07 -15.76 2.23
N ALA A 428 21.12 -16.70 2.24
CA ALA A 428 19.71 -16.39 2.38
C ALA A 428 19.01 -17.38 3.31
N THR A 429 18.01 -16.95 4.06
CA THR A 429 17.20 -17.86 4.88
C THR A 429 16.17 -18.63 4.06
N GLY A 430 15.63 -19.72 4.61
CA GLY A 430 14.52 -20.47 3.99
C GLY A 430 13.37 -19.60 3.50
N SER A 431 12.95 -18.58 4.27
CA SER A 431 11.86 -17.67 3.85
C SER A 431 12.09 -16.97 2.50
N VAL A 432 13.36 -16.73 2.12
CA VAL A 432 13.70 -16.14 0.82
C VAL A 432 13.55 -17.18 -0.30
N LEU A 433 13.97 -18.42 -0.06
CA LEU A 433 13.93 -19.49 -1.05
C LEU A 433 12.53 -20.11 -1.20
N ASP A 434 11.72 -20.09 -0.15
CA ASP A 434 10.33 -20.56 -0.16
C ASP A 434 9.42 -19.65 -1.00
N ASN A 435 9.90 -18.43 -1.33
CA ASN A 435 9.21 -17.55 -2.24
C ASN A 435 9.16 -18.17 -3.66
N PRO A 436 7.97 -18.36 -4.27
CA PRO A 436 7.85 -19.04 -5.55
C PRO A 436 8.63 -18.39 -6.70
N ARG A 437 8.75 -17.05 -6.69
CA ARG A 437 9.48 -16.32 -7.73
C ARG A 437 10.99 -16.43 -7.55
N ALA A 438 11.47 -16.41 -6.31
CA ALA A 438 12.89 -16.64 -6.02
C ALA A 438 13.30 -18.08 -6.38
N ALA A 439 12.48 -19.07 -6.00
CA ALA A 439 12.71 -20.48 -6.36
C ALA A 439 12.73 -20.70 -7.88
N ALA A 440 11.78 -20.08 -8.60
CA ALA A 440 11.74 -20.15 -10.06
C ALA A 440 12.98 -19.50 -10.70
N PHE A 441 13.43 -18.37 -10.17
CA PHE A 441 14.64 -17.68 -10.64
C PHE A 441 15.89 -18.56 -10.46
N LEU A 442 16.08 -19.16 -9.28
CA LEU A 442 17.20 -20.07 -9.01
C LEU A 442 17.20 -21.27 -9.97
N THR A 443 16.03 -21.87 -10.17
CA THR A 443 15.85 -23.01 -11.09
C THR A 443 16.18 -22.63 -12.54
N MET A 444 15.73 -21.45 -12.99
CA MET A 444 15.98 -20.96 -14.34
C MET A 444 17.47 -20.76 -14.64
N HIS A 445 18.27 -20.44 -13.62
CA HIS A 445 19.71 -20.20 -13.73
C HIS A 445 20.58 -21.40 -13.32
N ASP A 446 19.97 -22.58 -13.08
CA ASP A 446 20.64 -23.81 -12.59
C ASP A 446 21.50 -23.58 -11.33
N LEU A 447 21.04 -22.67 -10.46
CA LEU A 447 21.68 -22.38 -9.19
C LEU A 447 21.14 -23.34 -8.13
N LYS A 448 22.04 -24.05 -7.44
CA LYS A 448 21.71 -25.01 -6.40
C LYS A 448 22.20 -24.49 -5.05
N PRO A 449 21.31 -23.89 -4.24
CA PRO A 449 21.70 -23.41 -2.94
C PRO A 449 22.10 -24.57 -2.02
N GLU A 450 23.21 -24.42 -1.32
CA GLU A 450 23.69 -25.39 -0.33
C GLU A 450 23.12 -25.03 1.05
N SER A 451 22.44 -25.99 1.69
CA SER A 451 21.82 -25.76 3.00
C SER A 451 22.79 -25.96 4.15
N HIS A 452 22.72 -25.06 5.13
CA HIS A 452 23.44 -25.07 6.37
C HIS A 452 22.48 -24.79 7.54
N HIS A 453 22.51 -25.64 8.55
CA HIS A 453 21.80 -25.39 9.82
C HIS A 453 22.72 -24.62 10.75
N VAL A 454 22.33 -23.40 11.14
CA VAL A 454 23.19 -22.52 11.95
C VAL A 454 22.38 -21.93 13.11
N SER A 455 22.95 -21.98 14.31
CA SER A 455 22.44 -21.22 15.46
C SER A 455 22.93 -19.77 15.37
N LEU A 456 21.99 -18.82 15.23
CA LEU A 456 22.31 -17.40 15.27
C LEU A 456 22.22 -16.89 16.72
N ARG A 457 23.25 -16.16 17.19
CA ARG A 457 23.28 -15.62 18.57
C ARG A 457 22.01 -14.84 18.89
N GLY A 458 21.28 -15.21 19.94
CA GLY A 458 20.06 -14.51 20.36
C GLY A 458 18.82 -14.86 19.54
N ILE A 459 18.84 -16.01 18.87
CA ILE A 459 17.69 -16.72 18.31
C ILE A 459 17.67 -18.09 18.97
N THR A 460 16.50 -18.50 19.46
CA THR A 460 16.36 -19.72 20.26
C THR A 460 16.47 -20.98 19.41
N ASP A 461 16.03 -20.91 18.15
CA ASP A 461 15.96 -22.04 17.22
C ASP A 461 17.06 -21.96 16.16
N GLU A 462 17.50 -23.13 15.67
CA GLU A 462 18.34 -23.21 14.48
C GLU A 462 17.54 -22.75 13.25
N ILE A 463 18.21 -22.02 12.35
CA ILE A 463 17.61 -21.52 11.12
C ILE A 463 18.32 -22.18 9.94
N ASP A 464 17.53 -22.54 8.93
CA ASP A 464 18.03 -23.01 7.64
C ASP A 464 18.54 -21.82 6.83
N ILE A 465 19.82 -21.86 6.52
CA ILE A 465 20.51 -20.84 5.74
C ILE A 465 21.12 -21.49 4.51
N PHE A 466 20.96 -20.83 3.38
CA PHE A 466 21.33 -21.35 2.08
C PHE A 466 22.43 -20.48 1.48
N ALA A 467 23.55 -21.09 1.14
CA ALA A 467 24.61 -20.47 0.37
C ALA A 467 24.27 -20.58 -1.12
N ILE A 468 24.10 -19.45 -1.79
CA ILE A 468 23.77 -19.38 -3.21
C ILE A 468 25.08 -19.20 -4.01
N PRO A 469 25.39 -20.13 -4.93
CA PRO A 469 26.67 -20.17 -5.64
C PRO A 469 26.86 -18.98 -6.60
#